data_AF-Q1QB13-F1
#
_entry.id   AF-Q1QB13-F1
#
_cell.length_a   1.000
_cell.length_b   1.000
_cell.length_c   1.000
_cell.angle_alpha   90.00
_cell.angle_beta   90.00
_cell.angle_gamma   90.00
#
_symmetry.space_group_name_H-M   'P 1'
#
loop_
_entity.id
_entity.type
_entity.pdbx_description
1 polymer ?
#
loop_
_entity_poly.entity_id
_entity_poly.type
_entity_poly.pdbx_seq_one_letter_code
_entity_poly.pdbx_strand_id
1 'polypeptide(L)'
;MKKLLLSLALSLSVLSATPAIAAAPAFSVSQMAQVKIKDLSFKEVMRQFYSGQMRPTSVNDEYIESMPNIGLGQVDSNGARIVALMHPMGLYDNAKGEPRYLVTIEKVIVYDESSEYCESCGSKADLYSFKRLNNGQFQLISRTPESVAFYDRWGTMNLQDNDIQKTIQLLGTNLVGSVFKSGYMTLGETNSWWTVLHLPENDFINVYALGDAGSDNDGQDDEDSPLYYNYEGIVKVMPENAAYYPIILTYKGIPPDDPERPNFVNKSFVMKFNPVKKVYETTSSFAAL
;
A
#
# COMPACT_ATOMS: atom_id res chain seq x y z
N MET A 1 -24.81 -55.86 53.96
CA MET A 1 -23.75 -56.10 52.95
C MET A 1 -24.45 -56.39 51.62
N LYS A 2 -24.31 -55.73 50.47
CA LYS A 2 -23.56 -54.59 49.93
C LYS A 2 -24.51 -53.97 48.88
N LYS A 3 -24.72 -52.65 48.87
CA LYS A 3 -25.42 -51.94 47.79
C LYS A 3 -24.41 -51.73 46.65
N LEU A 4 -24.70 -52.16 45.43
CA LEU A 4 -23.94 -51.85 44.22
C LEU A 4 -24.68 -50.76 43.45
N LEU A 5 -24.15 -49.54 43.52
CA LEU A 5 -24.50 -48.42 42.65
C LEU A 5 -23.62 -48.51 41.40
N LEU A 6 -24.23 -48.74 40.23
CA LEU A 6 -23.57 -48.51 38.94
C LEU A 6 -23.68 -47.02 38.62
N SER A 7 -22.57 -46.29 38.72
CA SER A 7 -22.43 -44.94 38.18
C SER A 7 -21.96 -45.02 36.72
N LEU A 8 -22.86 -44.71 35.79
CA LEU A 8 -22.56 -44.57 34.37
C LEU A 8 -22.04 -43.14 34.13
N ALA A 9 -20.72 -42.99 33.98
CA ALA A 9 -20.10 -41.72 33.59
C ALA A 9 -20.18 -41.57 32.07
N LEU A 10 -21.10 -40.75 31.57
CA LEU A 10 -21.04 -40.23 30.19
C LEU A 10 -19.99 -39.11 30.15
N SER A 11 -18.81 -39.42 29.64
CA SER A 11 -17.84 -38.40 29.25
C SER A 11 -18.31 -37.72 27.96
N LEU A 12 -18.81 -36.49 28.05
CA LEU A 12 -18.96 -35.60 26.90
C LEU A 12 -17.56 -35.17 26.45
N SER A 13 -17.05 -35.78 25.38
CA SER A 13 -15.93 -35.23 24.62
C SER A 13 -16.44 -34.02 23.83
N VAL A 14 -16.20 -32.83 24.35
CA VAL A 14 -16.39 -31.57 23.63
C VAL A 14 -15.37 -31.55 22.49
N LEU A 15 -15.80 -31.78 21.25
CA LEU A 15 -15.01 -31.46 20.08
C LEU A 15 -14.92 -29.93 19.98
N SER A 16 -13.80 -29.40 20.48
CA SER A 16 -13.39 -28.03 20.20
C SER A 16 -13.11 -27.93 18.69
N ALA A 17 -14.11 -27.53 17.92
CA ALA A 17 -13.90 -27.09 16.54
C ALA A 17 -13.12 -25.78 16.60
N THR A 18 -11.79 -25.86 16.49
CA THR A 18 -10.98 -24.69 16.17
C THR A 18 -11.47 -24.16 14.82
N PRO A 19 -11.89 -22.89 14.72
CA PRO A 19 -12.19 -22.31 13.42
C PRO A 19 -10.92 -22.41 12.58
N ALA A 20 -11.01 -23.12 11.46
CA ALA A 20 -9.96 -23.09 10.46
C ALA A 20 -9.88 -21.66 9.96
N ILE A 21 -8.84 -20.93 10.40
CA ILE A 21 -8.47 -19.66 9.76
C ILE A 21 -8.18 -20.04 8.31
N ALA A 22 -9.06 -19.60 7.40
CA ALA A 22 -8.84 -19.76 5.97
C ALA A 22 -7.47 -19.14 5.66
N ALA A 23 -6.55 -19.96 5.13
CA ALA A 23 -5.25 -19.47 4.71
C ALA A 23 -5.44 -18.33 3.70
N ALA A 24 -4.63 -17.28 3.82
CA ALA A 24 -4.62 -16.19 2.84
C ALA A 24 -4.49 -16.80 1.42
N PRO A 25 -5.24 -16.27 0.43
CA PRO A 25 -5.24 -16.85 -0.90
C PRO A 25 -3.84 -16.83 -1.50
N ALA A 26 -3.35 -17.99 -1.94
CA ALA A 26 -2.06 -18.09 -2.61
C ALA A 26 -2.13 -17.44 -4.01
N PHE A 27 -1.06 -16.77 -4.42
CA PHE A 27 -0.96 -16.19 -5.76
C PHE A 27 -0.97 -17.28 -6.83
N SER A 28 -1.65 -17.03 -7.95
CA SER A 28 -1.65 -17.94 -9.10
C SER A 28 -1.74 -17.18 -10.42
N VAL A 29 -0.67 -17.28 -11.24
CA VAL A 29 -0.63 -16.71 -12.60
C VAL A 29 -1.77 -17.23 -13.46
N SER A 30 -2.09 -18.53 -13.35
CA SER A 30 -3.14 -19.14 -14.17
C SER A 30 -4.52 -18.61 -13.78
N GLN A 31 -4.78 -18.36 -12.50
CA GLN A 31 -6.03 -17.74 -12.03
C GLN A 31 -6.14 -16.29 -12.49
N MET A 32 -5.06 -15.49 -12.37
CA MET A 32 -5.04 -14.12 -12.89
C MET A 32 -5.34 -14.11 -14.39
N ALA A 33 -4.73 -15.02 -15.15
CA ALA A 33 -4.92 -15.12 -16.59
C ALA A 33 -6.34 -15.47 -17.06
N GLN A 34 -7.18 -16.06 -16.18
CA GLN A 34 -8.59 -16.30 -16.50
C GLN A 34 -9.42 -15.02 -16.46
N VAL A 35 -8.98 -13.99 -15.73
CA VAL A 35 -9.69 -12.72 -15.66
C VAL A 35 -9.36 -11.92 -16.93
N LYS A 36 -10.35 -11.81 -17.81
CA LYS A 36 -10.29 -11.05 -19.05
C LYS A 36 -11.48 -10.13 -19.13
N ILE A 37 -11.21 -8.84 -19.33
CA ILE A 37 -12.23 -7.80 -19.46
C ILE A 37 -12.14 -7.13 -20.82
N LYS A 38 -13.27 -6.61 -21.29
CA LYS A 38 -13.36 -6.05 -22.65
C LYS A 38 -12.54 -4.77 -22.80
N ASP A 39 -12.59 -3.91 -21.80
CA ASP A 39 -11.91 -2.64 -21.73
C ASP A 39 -11.62 -2.28 -20.26
N LEU A 40 -10.83 -1.23 -20.04
CA LEU A 40 -10.47 -0.74 -18.71
C LEU A 40 -11.36 0.43 -18.26
N SER A 41 -12.62 0.49 -18.74
CA SER A 41 -13.56 1.51 -18.27
C SER A 41 -13.98 1.23 -16.82
N PHE A 42 -14.36 2.30 -16.10
CA PHE A 42 -14.89 2.21 -14.75
C PHE A 42 -15.98 1.15 -14.61
N LYS A 43 -16.95 1.15 -15.53
CA LYS A 43 -18.06 0.20 -15.53
C LYS A 43 -17.59 -1.25 -15.58
N GLU A 44 -16.63 -1.56 -16.45
CA GLU A 44 -16.15 -2.93 -16.65
C GLU A 44 -15.31 -3.41 -15.47
N VAL A 45 -14.38 -2.56 -15.00
CA VAL A 45 -13.54 -2.85 -13.83
C VAL A 45 -14.42 -3.06 -12.59
N MET A 46 -15.36 -2.15 -12.32
CA MET A 46 -16.21 -2.25 -11.12
C MET A 46 -17.11 -3.48 -11.14
N ARG A 47 -17.64 -3.86 -12.32
CA ARG A 47 -18.41 -5.10 -12.46
C ARG A 47 -17.56 -6.35 -12.29
N GLN A 48 -16.32 -6.35 -12.76
CA GLN A 48 -15.45 -7.52 -12.64
C GLN A 48 -15.02 -7.78 -11.19
N PHE A 49 -14.66 -6.74 -10.44
CA PHE A 49 -14.03 -6.91 -9.13
C PHE A 49 -14.96 -6.61 -7.94
N TYR A 50 -16.03 -5.84 -8.13
CA TYR A 50 -16.92 -5.39 -7.05
C TYR A 50 -18.40 -5.74 -7.28
N SER A 51 -18.69 -6.70 -8.17
CA SER A 51 -20.05 -7.20 -8.36
C SER A 51 -20.68 -7.62 -7.03
N GLY A 52 -21.95 -7.23 -6.83
CA GLY A 52 -22.70 -7.48 -5.60
C GLY A 52 -22.45 -6.48 -4.47
N GLN A 53 -21.31 -5.78 -4.47
CA GLN A 53 -20.94 -4.82 -3.42
C GLN A 53 -21.34 -3.39 -3.76
N MET A 54 -21.48 -3.06 -5.05
CA MET A 54 -21.78 -1.71 -5.52
C MET A 54 -23.15 -1.20 -5.03
N ARG A 55 -23.19 0.06 -4.60
CA ARG A 55 -24.40 0.81 -4.21
C ARG A 55 -24.36 2.23 -4.77
N PRO A 56 -25.50 2.80 -5.20
CA PRO A 56 -25.57 4.23 -5.49
C PRO A 56 -25.09 5.05 -4.30
N THR A 57 -24.31 6.09 -4.58
CA THR A 57 -23.82 7.06 -3.60
C THR A 57 -23.89 8.44 -4.21
N SER A 58 -24.13 9.45 -3.38
CA SER A 58 -23.95 10.85 -3.72
C SER A 58 -23.16 11.43 -2.57
N VAL A 59 -21.96 11.94 -2.85
CA VAL A 59 -21.11 12.59 -1.87
C VAL A 59 -20.82 13.97 -2.42
N ASN A 60 -21.15 15.00 -1.66
CA ASN A 60 -20.88 16.38 -2.02
C ASN A 60 -19.43 16.72 -1.65
N ASP A 61 -18.50 16.27 -2.48
CA ASP A 61 -17.07 16.46 -2.32
C ASP A 61 -16.40 16.60 -3.69
N GLU A 62 -15.73 17.72 -3.94
CA GLU A 62 -15.17 18.06 -5.26
C GLU A 62 -14.15 17.02 -5.75
N TYR A 63 -13.33 16.46 -4.86
CA TYR A 63 -12.35 15.44 -5.22
C TYR A 63 -13.05 14.15 -5.65
N ILE A 64 -14.03 13.68 -4.88
CA ILE A 64 -14.79 12.47 -5.21
C ILE A 64 -15.60 12.66 -6.50
N GLU A 65 -16.25 13.81 -6.65
CA GLU A 65 -17.06 14.15 -7.84
C GLU A 65 -16.21 14.31 -9.11
N SER A 66 -14.93 14.66 -8.98
CA SER A 66 -14.01 14.80 -10.11
C SER A 66 -13.66 13.47 -10.80
N MET A 67 -13.94 12.32 -10.16
CA MET A 67 -13.57 10.99 -10.65
C MET A 67 -14.77 10.04 -10.76
N PRO A 68 -14.72 9.06 -11.69
CA PRO A 68 -15.69 7.97 -11.71
C PRO A 68 -15.72 7.24 -10.36
N ASN A 69 -16.86 7.27 -9.68
CA ASN A 69 -16.99 6.75 -8.33
C ASN A 69 -18.28 5.95 -8.10
N ILE A 70 -18.27 5.08 -7.08
CA ILE A 70 -19.44 4.32 -6.64
C ILE A 70 -19.29 3.90 -5.18
N GLY A 71 -20.40 3.82 -4.45
CA GLY A 71 -20.41 3.30 -3.09
C GLY A 71 -20.15 1.79 -3.07
N LEU A 72 -19.46 1.31 -2.03
CA LEU A 72 -19.21 -0.11 -1.79
C LEU A 72 -19.77 -0.52 -0.43
N GLY A 73 -20.43 -1.68 -0.40
CA GLY A 73 -20.94 -2.28 0.83
C GLY A 73 -22.17 -1.58 1.40
N GLN A 74 -22.41 -1.81 2.68
CA GLN A 74 -23.44 -1.11 3.46
C GLN A 74 -22.79 -0.02 4.29
N VAL A 75 -23.58 0.98 4.67
CA VAL A 75 -23.18 1.94 5.70
C VAL A 75 -22.96 1.17 7.01
N ASP A 76 -21.85 1.44 7.69
CA ASP A 76 -21.54 0.81 8.97
C ASP A 76 -22.38 1.41 10.12
N SER A 77 -22.22 0.87 11.33
CA SER A 77 -22.98 1.33 12.51
C SER A 77 -22.70 2.78 12.91
N ASN A 78 -21.62 3.37 12.41
CA ASN A 78 -21.17 4.73 12.71
C ASN A 78 -21.58 5.72 11.60
N GLY A 79 -22.36 5.28 10.61
CA GLY A 79 -22.72 6.11 9.46
C GLY A 79 -21.60 6.22 8.41
N ALA A 80 -20.52 5.45 8.55
CA ALA A 80 -19.42 5.47 7.59
C ALA A 80 -19.75 4.59 6.39
N ARG A 81 -19.35 5.03 5.20
CA ARG A 81 -19.46 4.26 3.97
C ARG A 81 -18.18 4.34 3.17
N ILE A 82 -17.91 3.30 2.39
CA ILE A 82 -16.76 3.28 1.48
C ILE A 82 -17.21 3.75 0.11
N VAL A 83 -16.48 4.69 -0.48
CA VAL A 83 -16.63 5.07 -1.89
C VAL A 83 -15.38 4.64 -2.63
N ALA A 84 -15.57 3.90 -3.72
CA ALA A 84 -14.51 3.54 -4.65
C ALA A 84 -14.37 4.61 -5.73
N LEU A 85 -13.18 5.15 -5.91
CA LEU A 85 -12.83 6.11 -6.96
C LEU A 85 -11.83 5.46 -7.91
N MET A 86 -12.09 5.54 -9.21
CA MET A 86 -11.14 5.08 -10.21
C MET A 86 -10.28 6.25 -10.71
N HIS A 87 -8.99 6.18 -10.41
CA HIS A 87 -7.99 7.10 -10.93
C HIS A 87 -7.77 6.88 -12.43
N PRO A 88 -7.23 7.88 -13.16
CA PRO A 88 -6.78 7.69 -14.53
C PRO A 88 -5.85 6.48 -14.66
N MET A 89 -6.09 5.69 -15.70
CA MET A 89 -5.31 4.49 -15.99
C MET A 89 -3.84 4.85 -16.26
N GLY A 90 -2.92 4.20 -15.54
CA GLY A 90 -1.49 4.35 -15.75
C GLY A 90 -0.94 3.38 -16.78
N LEU A 91 0.13 3.81 -17.45
CA LEU A 91 0.89 3.00 -18.39
C LEU A 91 2.30 2.79 -17.85
N TYR A 92 2.81 1.58 -18.00
CA TYR A 92 4.20 1.27 -17.68
C TYR A 92 4.69 0.07 -18.46
N ASP A 93 6.00 -0.10 -18.59
CA ASP A 93 6.58 -1.30 -19.20
C ASP A 93 7.02 -2.28 -18.11
N ASN A 94 6.81 -3.57 -18.33
CA ASN A 94 7.37 -4.60 -17.46
C ASN A 94 8.90 -4.71 -17.65
N ALA A 95 9.54 -5.62 -16.92
CA ALA A 95 10.99 -5.80 -16.99
C ALA A 95 11.52 -6.24 -18.37
N LYS A 96 10.63 -6.67 -19.28
CA LYS A 96 10.94 -7.05 -20.67
C LYS A 96 10.64 -5.95 -21.69
N GLY A 97 10.20 -4.77 -21.26
CA GLY A 97 9.81 -3.68 -22.15
C GLY A 97 8.44 -3.88 -22.79
N GLU A 98 7.59 -4.74 -22.22
CA GLU A 98 6.23 -4.97 -22.72
C GLU A 98 5.22 -4.09 -21.96
N PRO A 99 4.27 -3.44 -22.66
CA PRO A 99 3.36 -2.50 -22.04
C PRO A 99 2.38 -3.18 -21.08
N ARG A 100 2.11 -2.49 -19.98
CA ARG A 100 1.17 -2.85 -18.92
C ARG A 100 0.28 -1.65 -18.60
N TYR A 101 -0.91 -1.97 -18.14
CA TYR A 101 -1.94 -1.00 -17.79
C TYR A 101 -2.24 -1.14 -16.31
N LEU A 102 -2.00 -0.09 -15.54
CA LEU A 102 -2.26 -0.05 -14.11
C LEU A 102 -3.58 0.65 -13.86
N VAL A 103 -4.52 -0.06 -13.25
CA VAL A 103 -5.79 0.49 -12.77
C VAL A 103 -5.72 0.61 -11.26
N THR A 104 -6.00 1.80 -10.75
CA THR A 104 -6.03 2.13 -9.33
C THR A 104 -7.45 2.44 -8.91
N ILE A 105 -7.96 1.66 -7.95
CA ILE A 105 -9.25 1.91 -7.30
C ILE A 105 -8.96 2.35 -5.86
N GLU A 106 -9.04 3.66 -5.61
CA GLU A 106 -8.97 4.22 -4.27
C GLU A 106 -10.27 3.95 -3.52
N LYS A 107 -10.18 3.69 -2.22
CA LYS A 107 -11.29 3.50 -1.29
C LYS A 107 -11.19 4.56 -0.23
N VAL A 108 -12.09 5.53 -0.30
CA VAL A 108 -12.24 6.58 0.72
C VAL A 108 -13.38 6.22 1.65
N ILE A 109 -13.20 6.54 2.93
CA ILE A 109 -14.27 6.47 3.93
C ILE A 109 -14.91 7.84 4.00
N VAL A 110 -16.24 7.89 3.94
CA VAL A 110 -17.04 9.11 4.04
C VAL A 110 -18.16 8.89 5.05
N TYR A 111 -18.51 9.94 5.79
CA TYR A 111 -19.61 9.98 6.75
C TYR A 111 -20.76 10.84 6.17
N ASP A 112 -22.01 10.59 6.57
CA ASP A 112 -23.16 11.31 5.99
C ASP A 112 -23.13 12.83 6.34
N GLU A 113 -23.58 13.63 5.36
CA GLU A 113 -23.71 15.11 5.31
C GLU A 113 -22.43 15.97 5.41
N SER A 114 -21.27 15.41 5.69
CA SER A 114 -19.99 16.11 5.50
C SER A 114 -18.90 15.13 5.09
N SER A 115 -18.04 15.52 4.14
CA SER A 115 -16.76 14.86 3.93
C SER A 115 -15.87 15.16 5.13
N GLU A 116 -16.22 14.63 6.31
CA GLU A 116 -15.25 14.46 7.39
C GLU A 116 -14.27 13.41 6.91
N TYR A 117 -13.30 13.92 6.18
CA TYR A 117 -12.16 13.20 5.73
C TYR A 117 -11.45 12.76 6.98
N CYS A 118 -11.43 11.45 7.21
CA CYS A 118 -10.63 10.91 8.28
C CYS A 118 -9.17 11.05 7.85
N GLU A 119 -8.58 12.22 8.15
CA GLU A 119 -7.17 12.54 7.96
C GLU A 119 -6.28 11.42 8.50
N SER A 120 -6.69 10.73 9.57
CA SER A 120 -5.93 9.64 10.18
C SER A 120 -6.20 8.24 9.63
N CYS A 121 -7.24 8.04 8.81
CA CYS A 121 -7.67 6.69 8.43
C CYS A 121 -6.80 6.07 7.32
N GLY A 122 -6.07 6.90 6.57
CA GLY A 122 -5.29 6.49 5.40
C GLY A 122 -6.20 6.00 4.27
N SER A 123 -5.92 6.43 3.05
CA SER A 123 -6.61 5.91 1.88
C SER A 123 -6.13 4.48 1.61
N LYS A 124 -7.06 3.59 1.24
CA LYS A 124 -6.71 2.23 0.79
C LYS A 124 -6.93 2.14 -0.70
N ALA A 125 -6.14 1.33 -1.40
CA ALA A 125 -6.35 1.10 -2.82
C ALA A 125 -6.25 -0.36 -3.20
N ASP A 126 -7.07 -0.75 -4.17
CA ASP A 126 -6.84 -1.95 -4.94
C ASP A 126 -6.13 -1.57 -6.24
N LEU A 127 -4.99 -2.21 -6.50
CA LEU A 127 -4.27 -2.04 -7.75
C LEU A 127 -4.45 -3.28 -8.63
N TYR A 128 -4.64 -3.06 -9.91
CA TYR A 128 -4.79 -4.12 -10.91
C TYR A 128 -3.87 -3.83 -12.09
N SER A 129 -2.96 -4.76 -12.38
CA SER A 129 -2.08 -4.71 -13.55
C SER A 129 -2.64 -5.60 -14.66
N PHE A 130 -2.79 -5.04 -15.86
CA PHE A 130 -3.26 -5.75 -17.04
C PHE A 130 -2.23 -5.73 -18.17
N LYS A 131 -2.32 -6.74 -19.05
CA LYS A 131 -1.77 -6.66 -20.40
C LYS A 131 -2.89 -6.67 -21.42
N ARG A 132 -2.68 -6.02 -22.56
CA ARG A 132 -3.58 -6.10 -23.71
C ARG A 132 -3.26 -7.35 -24.53
N LEU A 133 -4.28 -8.09 -24.91
CA LEU A 133 -4.20 -9.27 -25.77
C LEU A 133 -4.39 -8.89 -27.23
N ASN A 134 -3.95 -9.75 -28.16
CA ASN A 134 -4.09 -9.53 -29.61
C ASN A 134 -5.55 -9.43 -30.07
N ASN A 135 -6.50 -10.00 -29.32
CA ASN A 135 -7.93 -9.89 -29.58
C ASN A 135 -8.54 -8.57 -29.03
N GLY A 136 -7.72 -7.68 -28.50
CA GLY A 136 -8.13 -6.38 -27.96
C GLY A 136 -8.58 -6.39 -26.50
N GLN A 137 -8.79 -7.56 -25.88
CA GLN A 137 -9.17 -7.67 -24.47
C GLN A 137 -8.00 -7.39 -23.53
N PHE A 138 -8.29 -7.13 -22.26
CA PHE A 138 -7.30 -6.94 -21.22
C PHE A 138 -7.30 -8.15 -20.29
N GLN A 139 -6.13 -8.76 -20.10
CA GLN A 139 -5.92 -9.89 -19.20
C GLN A 139 -5.23 -9.40 -17.94
N LEU A 140 -5.76 -9.80 -16.77
CA LEU A 140 -5.13 -9.51 -15.49
C LEU A 140 -3.78 -10.26 -15.38
N ILE A 141 -2.78 -9.55 -14.87
CA ILE A 141 -1.42 -10.04 -14.62
C ILE A 141 -1.20 -10.23 -13.14
N SER A 142 -1.44 -9.16 -12.38
CA SER A 142 -1.35 -9.16 -10.93
C SER A 142 -2.31 -8.15 -10.34
N ARG A 143 -2.59 -8.30 -9.05
CA ARG A 143 -3.42 -7.41 -8.27
C ARG A 143 -2.92 -7.35 -6.84
N THR A 144 -3.44 -6.43 -6.05
CA THR A 144 -3.26 -6.48 -4.59
C THR A 144 -4.09 -7.65 -4.01
N PRO A 145 -3.60 -8.34 -2.95
CA PRO A 145 -4.34 -9.43 -2.33
C PRO A 145 -5.48 -8.93 -1.44
N GLU A 146 -5.24 -7.79 -0.80
CA GLU A 146 -6.16 -6.96 -0.04
C GLU A 146 -5.89 -5.50 -0.39
N SER A 147 -6.76 -4.58 0.01
CA SER A 147 -6.53 -3.16 -0.26
C SER A 147 -5.29 -2.68 0.47
N VAL A 148 -4.33 -2.19 -0.31
CA VAL A 148 -3.07 -1.68 0.21
C VAL A 148 -3.34 -0.33 0.85
N ALA A 149 -2.88 -0.15 2.09
CA ALA A 149 -2.92 1.14 2.75
C ALA A 149 -1.84 2.04 2.17
N PHE A 150 -2.26 3.19 1.65
CA PHE A 150 -1.36 4.28 1.33
C PHE A 150 -1.43 5.20 2.55
N TYR A 151 -0.42 5.07 3.41
CA TYR A 151 -0.35 5.92 4.59
C TYR A 151 -0.08 7.34 4.11
N ASP A 152 -1.08 8.19 4.29
CA ASP A 152 -1.01 9.62 4.08
C ASP A 152 -2.02 10.23 5.07
N ARG A 153 -1.61 11.26 5.83
CA ARG A 153 -2.54 11.98 6.71
C ARG A 153 -3.31 13.10 6.02
N TRP A 154 -3.09 13.29 4.73
CA TRP A 154 -3.94 14.12 3.88
C TRP A 154 -5.24 13.41 3.51
N GLY A 155 -5.49 12.20 4.04
CA GLY A 155 -6.66 11.34 3.86
C GLY A 155 -6.87 10.77 2.46
N THR A 156 -6.27 11.38 1.42
CA THR A 156 -6.30 10.93 0.01
C THR A 156 -5.10 10.06 -0.24
N MET A 157 -5.19 9.19 -1.25
CA MET A 157 -3.97 8.74 -1.87
C MET A 157 -3.43 9.97 -2.60
N ASN A 158 -2.53 10.76 -2.00
CA ASN A 158 -1.87 11.84 -2.71
C ASN A 158 -0.88 11.27 -3.75
N LEU A 159 -1.42 10.53 -4.73
CA LEU A 159 -0.77 10.07 -5.95
C LEU A 159 -0.72 11.19 -6.99
N GLN A 160 -1.49 12.28 -6.81
CA GLN A 160 -1.47 13.41 -7.73
C GLN A 160 -0.14 14.17 -7.63
N ASP A 161 0.39 14.38 -6.41
CA ASP A 161 1.71 14.99 -6.22
C ASP A 161 2.87 13.99 -6.32
N ASN A 162 2.60 12.70 -6.07
CA ASN A 162 3.54 11.59 -6.19
C ASN A 162 3.16 10.65 -7.33
N ASP A 163 3.15 11.19 -8.57
CA ASP A 163 2.80 10.44 -9.77
C ASP A 163 3.66 9.17 -9.87
N ILE A 164 3.11 8.04 -9.41
CA ILE A 164 3.78 6.73 -9.38
C ILE A 164 4.40 6.46 -10.75
N GLN A 165 3.73 6.89 -11.83
CA GLN A 165 4.17 6.70 -13.20
C GLN A 165 5.53 7.36 -13.47
N LYS A 166 5.81 8.53 -12.89
CA LYS A 166 7.09 9.25 -13.08
C LYS A 166 8.26 8.56 -12.39
N THR A 167 7.99 7.73 -11.39
CA THR A 167 9.02 7.06 -10.58
C THR A 167 9.10 5.56 -10.85
N ILE A 168 8.36 5.06 -11.85
CA ILE A 168 8.45 3.65 -12.27
C ILE A 168 9.84 3.36 -12.81
N GLN A 169 10.46 2.31 -12.27
CA GLN A 169 11.77 1.82 -12.67
C GLN A 169 11.91 0.33 -12.35
N LEU A 170 12.98 -0.28 -12.84
CA LEU A 170 13.36 -1.63 -12.45
C LEU A 170 13.76 -1.65 -10.97
N LEU A 171 13.15 -2.55 -10.21
CA LEU A 171 13.49 -2.86 -8.82
C LEU A 171 14.06 -4.27 -8.67
N GLY A 172 14.37 -4.95 -9.78
CA GLY A 172 14.88 -6.31 -9.83
C GLY A 172 15.01 -6.78 -11.27
N THR A 173 15.67 -7.92 -11.50
CA THR A 173 15.84 -8.49 -12.85
C THR A 173 14.52 -8.78 -13.57
N ASN A 174 13.46 -9.11 -12.83
CA ASN A 174 12.11 -9.35 -13.35
C ASN A 174 11.05 -8.56 -12.58
N LEU A 175 11.45 -7.46 -11.92
CA LEU A 175 10.57 -6.67 -11.07
C LEU A 175 10.62 -5.21 -11.50
N VAL A 176 9.46 -4.66 -11.81
CA VAL A 176 9.24 -3.22 -11.97
C VAL A 176 8.46 -2.72 -10.77
N GLY A 177 8.61 -1.45 -10.45
CA GLY A 177 7.89 -0.82 -9.38
C GLY A 177 8.23 0.65 -9.28
N SER A 178 7.87 1.27 -8.16
CA SER A 178 8.08 2.70 -7.93
C SER A 178 8.57 2.90 -6.50
N VAL A 179 9.42 3.91 -6.31
CA VAL A 179 9.77 4.44 -4.98
C VAL A 179 9.17 5.83 -4.90
N PHE A 180 8.26 6.05 -3.96
CA PHE A 180 7.52 7.30 -3.83
C PHE A 180 7.49 7.77 -2.38
N LYS A 181 7.36 9.09 -2.21
CA LYS A 181 7.36 9.74 -0.90
C LYS A 181 5.91 9.85 -0.42
N SER A 182 5.71 9.61 0.85
CA SER A 182 4.47 9.93 1.57
C SER A 182 4.83 10.76 2.79
N GLY A 183 3.88 11.48 3.36
CA GLY A 183 4.15 12.29 4.54
C GLY A 183 2.91 12.96 5.10
N TYR A 184 3.10 13.72 6.16
CA TYR A 184 2.08 14.58 6.75
C TYR A 184 2.71 15.81 7.35
N MET A 185 1.90 16.85 7.55
CA MET A 185 2.25 18.01 8.35
C MET A 185 1.29 18.10 9.55
N THR A 186 1.82 18.35 10.74
CA THR A 186 0.99 18.59 11.93
C THR A 186 1.69 19.60 12.84
N LEU A 187 0.95 20.61 13.32
CA LEU A 187 1.46 21.60 14.26
C LEU A 187 2.79 22.27 13.84
N GLY A 188 3.03 22.50 12.54
CA GLY A 188 4.28 23.09 12.05
C GLY A 188 5.45 22.12 11.92
N GLU A 189 5.22 20.81 12.10
CA GLU A 189 6.19 19.74 11.84
C GLU A 189 5.76 18.95 10.61
N THR A 190 6.68 18.74 9.66
CA THR A 190 6.47 17.89 8.48
C THR A 190 7.27 16.61 8.63
N ASN A 191 6.62 15.45 8.51
CA ASN A 191 7.27 14.14 8.49
C ASN A 191 6.99 13.42 7.18
N SER A 192 7.97 12.74 6.64
CA SER A 192 7.84 11.98 5.40
C SER A 192 8.63 10.68 5.41
N TRP A 193 8.16 9.70 4.65
CA TRP A 193 8.77 8.39 4.49
C TRP A 193 8.72 7.90 3.05
N TRP A 194 9.68 7.06 2.69
CA TRP A 194 9.74 6.38 1.41
C TRP A 194 8.98 5.07 1.45
N THR A 195 8.17 4.85 0.43
CA THR A 195 7.44 3.61 0.19
C THR A 195 7.85 3.03 -1.16
N VAL A 196 7.97 1.70 -1.21
CA VAL A 196 8.30 0.96 -2.44
C VAL A 196 7.09 0.17 -2.89
N LEU A 197 6.54 0.50 -4.07
CA LEU A 197 5.53 -0.30 -4.75
C LEU A 197 6.20 -1.37 -5.61
N HIS A 198 5.84 -2.64 -5.42
CA HIS A 198 6.24 -3.74 -6.29
C HIS A 198 5.12 -4.07 -7.28
N LEU A 199 5.44 -4.14 -8.57
CA LEU A 199 4.54 -4.56 -9.66
C LEU A 199 5.02 -5.89 -10.29
N PRO A 200 4.96 -7.01 -9.56
CA PRO A 200 5.40 -8.31 -10.07
C PRO A 200 4.39 -8.91 -11.08
N GLU A 201 4.87 -9.80 -11.94
CA GLU A 201 4.02 -10.60 -12.84
C GLU A 201 3.75 -12.02 -12.31
N ASN A 202 4.39 -12.39 -11.19
CA ASN A 202 4.39 -13.74 -10.62
C ASN A 202 4.12 -13.77 -9.10
N ASP A 203 3.74 -12.63 -8.51
CA ASP A 203 3.30 -12.48 -7.12
C ASP A 203 2.22 -11.39 -7.07
N PHE A 204 1.61 -11.15 -5.91
CA PHE A 204 0.69 -10.04 -5.71
C PHE A 204 1.41 -8.68 -5.71
N ILE A 205 0.71 -7.64 -6.17
CA ILE A 205 1.13 -6.24 -6.00
C ILE A 205 1.09 -5.90 -4.52
N ASN A 206 2.13 -5.24 -4.01
CA ASN A 206 2.18 -4.77 -2.63
C ASN A 206 3.10 -3.56 -2.48
N VAL A 207 2.98 -2.87 -1.35
CA VAL A 207 3.86 -1.78 -0.96
C VAL A 207 4.67 -2.15 0.27
N TYR A 208 5.87 -1.59 0.37
CA TYR A 208 6.80 -1.88 1.45
C TYR A 208 7.40 -0.58 1.97
N ALA A 209 7.45 -0.42 3.30
CA ALA A 209 8.18 0.67 3.92
C ALA A 209 9.68 0.55 3.61
N LEU A 210 10.32 1.66 3.27
CA LEU A 210 11.76 1.73 3.03
C LEU A 210 12.51 2.41 4.17
N GLY A 211 11.96 3.51 4.69
CA GLY A 211 12.60 4.35 5.72
C GLY A 211 12.16 5.80 5.59
N ASP A 212 12.71 6.68 6.41
CA ASP A 212 12.31 8.09 6.44
C ASP A 212 12.76 8.80 5.16
N ALA A 213 11.91 9.71 4.68
CA ALA A 213 12.17 10.58 3.54
C ALA A 213 12.52 12.00 3.97
N GLY A 214 12.30 12.34 5.23
CA GLY A 214 12.69 13.59 5.82
C GLY A 214 11.76 14.03 6.93
N SER A 215 12.25 14.92 7.78
CA SER A 215 11.46 15.59 8.80
C SER A 215 11.96 17.02 9.00
N ASP A 216 11.04 17.93 9.30
CA ASP A 216 11.27 19.36 9.42
C ASP A 216 10.37 19.94 10.52
N ASN A 217 10.93 20.73 11.45
CA ASN A 217 10.20 21.45 12.49
C ASN A 217 10.34 22.98 12.41
N ASP A 218 10.66 23.54 11.24
CA ASP A 218 10.77 24.99 11.02
C ASP A 218 9.52 25.80 11.46
N GLY A 219 8.34 25.19 11.48
CA GLY A 219 7.11 25.79 11.96
C GLY A 219 6.97 25.85 13.48
N GLN A 220 7.86 25.19 14.24
CA GLN A 220 7.87 25.16 15.71
C GLN A 220 9.11 25.83 16.31
N ASP A 221 10.27 25.62 15.70
CA ASP A 221 11.56 26.05 16.20
C ASP A 221 12.30 26.87 15.13
N ASP A 222 12.84 28.03 15.53
CA ASP A 222 13.74 28.80 14.68
C ASP A 222 15.05 28.03 14.44
N GLU A 223 15.74 28.27 13.31
CA GLU A 223 16.99 27.57 12.94
C GLU A 223 18.10 27.65 14.01
N ASP A 224 18.09 28.71 14.83
CA ASP A 224 19.05 28.90 15.93
C ASP A 224 18.69 28.13 17.22
N SER A 225 17.51 27.51 17.27
CA SER A 225 17.05 26.70 18.40
C SER A 225 17.88 25.42 18.51
N PRO A 226 18.31 25.00 19.72
CA PRO A 226 18.96 23.70 19.89
C PRO A 226 18.03 22.51 19.61
N LEU A 227 16.72 22.75 19.42
CA LEU A 227 15.72 21.74 19.07
C LEU A 227 15.39 21.72 17.58
N TYR A 228 15.93 22.64 16.79
CA TYR A 228 15.71 22.69 15.35
C TYR A 228 16.33 21.47 14.64
N TYR A 229 15.56 20.87 13.74
CA TYR A 229 16.04 19.85 12.83
C TYR A 229 15.37 19.99 11.47
N ASN A 230 16.13 19.65 10.43
CA ASN A 230 15.62 19.58 9.08
C ASN A 230 16.51 18.62 8.32
N TYR A 231 15.97 17.45 7.99
CA TYR A 231 16.70 16.47 7.21
C TYR A 231 15.84 15.90 6.09
N GLU A 232 16.52 15.46 5.04
CA GLU A 232 15.93 14.74 3.92
C GLU A 232 16.60 13.38 3.74
N GLY A 233 15.80 12.40 3.32
CA GLY A 233 16.26 11.09 2.85
C GLY A 233 16.19 11.04 1.33
N ILE A 234 17.32 10.76 0.69
CA ILE A 234 17.43 10.64 -0.77
C ILE A 234 17.59 9.17 -1.14
N VAL A 235 16.73 8.67 -2.03
CA VAL A 235 16.75 7.28 -2.50
C VAL A 235 17.46 7.13 -3.84
N LYS A 236 18.20 6.04 -4.00
CA LYS A 236 18.77 5.62 -5.28
C LYS A 236 18.68 4.10 -5.41
N VAL A 237 17.97 3.62 -6.42
CA VAL A 237 17.97 2.19 -6.77
C VAL A 237 19.33 1.83 -7.36
N MET A 238 19.88 0.67 -6.96
CA MET A 238 21.17 0.16 -7.43
C MET A 238 20.95 -1.09 -8.28
N PRO A 239 20.90 -0.95 -9.62
CA PRO A 239 20.78 -2.10 -10.50
C PRO A 239 21.94 -3.08 -10.31
N GLU A 240 21.60 -4.33 -10.06
CA GLU A 240 22.55 -5.45 -9.94
C GLU A 240 21.93 -6.73 -10.52
N ASN A 241 22.67 -7.83 -10.65
CA ASN A 241 22.09 -9.07 -11.14
C ASN A 241 21.37 -9.84 -10.01
N ALA A 242 20.29 -9.27 -9.48
CA ALA A 242 19.52 -9.82 -8.37
C ALA A 242 18.00 -9.78 -8.60
N ALA A 243 17.27 -10.66 -7.91
CA ALA A 243 15.82 -10.70 -7.97
C ALA A 243 15.16 -9.40 -7.45
N TYR A 244 15.81 -8.76 -6.47
CA TYR A 244 15.43 -7.46 -5.92
C TYR A 244 16.68 -6.59 -5.84
N TYR A 245 16.64 -5.41 -6.47
CA TYR A 245 17.72 -4.45 -6.44
C TYR A 245 17.79 -3.78 -5.05
N PRO A 246 18.99 -3.62 -4.48
CA PRO A 246 19.19 -2.82 -3.29
C PRO A 246 18.82 -1.37 -3.57
N ILE A 247 18.36 -0.67 -2.54
CA ILE A 247 18.07 0.76 -2.58
C ILE A 247 18.98 1.44 -1.57
N ILE A 248 19.75 2.43 -2.02
CA ILE A 248 20.56 3.27 -1.14
C ILE A 248 19.67 4.40 -0.64
N LEU A 249 19.59 4.55 0.68
CA LEU A 249 18.96 5.68 1.35
C LEU A 249 20.04 6.54 2.01
N THR A 250 20.16 7.80 1.59
CA THR A 250 21.16 8.73 2.10
C THR A 250 20.48 9.90 2.78
N TYR A 251 20.84 10.15 4.04
CA TYR A 251 20.28 11.26 4.79
C TYR A 251 21.18 12.49 4.75
N LYS A 252 20.60 13.67 4.65
CA LYS A 252 21.31 14.96 4.67
C LYS A 252 20.54 15.97 5.53
N GLY A 253 21.24 16.94 6.11
CA GLY A 253 20.63 18.03 6.88
C GLY A 253 21.07 18.05 8.35
N ILE A 254 20.15 18.40 9.22
CA ILE A 254 20.31 18.50 10.67
C ILE A 254 19.40 17.43 11.29
N PRO A 255 19.96 16.44 12.00
CA PRO A 255 19.15 15.40 12.65
C PRO A 255 18.41 15.95 13.87
N PRO A 256 17.24 15.38 14.24
CA PRO A 256 16.68 15.56 15.57
C PRO A 256 17.61 14.98 16.64
N ASP A 257 17.46 15.45 17.89
CA ASP A 257 18.09 14.83 19.06
C ASP A 257 17.40 13.49 19.38
N ASP A 258 17.75 12.46 18.61
CA ASP A 258 17.20 11.10 18.71
C ASP A 258 18.25 10.12 19.25
N PRO A 259 18.13 9.67 20.52
CA PRO A 259 19.08 8.75 21.13
C PRO A 259 19.04 7.34 20.53
N GLU A 260 17.97 6.96 19.82
CA GLU A 260 17.87 5.66 19.16
C GLU A 260 18.59 5.66 17.79
N ARG A 261 18.80 6.84 17.20
CA ARG A 261 19.43 7.02 15.89
C ARG A 261 20.52 8.09 15.92
N PRO A 262 21.58 7.92 16.74
CA PRO A 262 22.65 8.90 16.79
C PRO A 262 23.35 9.02 15.42
N ASN A 263 23.52 10.25 14.94
CA ASN A 263 24.35 10.57 13.76
C ASN A 263 23.95 9.81 12.48
N PHE A 264 22.67 9.62 12.20
CA PHE A 264 22.22 8.96 10.96
C PHE A 264 22.38 9.86 9.71
N VAL A 265 22.45 11.17 9.90
CA VAL A 265 22.62 12.14 8.82
C VAL A 265 24.05 12.11 8.27
N ASN A 266 24.18 12.38 6.97
CA ASN A 266 25.40 12.22 6.16
C ASN A 266 25.89 10.77 6.03
N LYS A 267 25.04 9.79 6.37
CA LYS A 267 25.28 8.36 6.14
C LYS A 267 24.37 7.83 5.04
N SER A 268 24.85 6.78 4.38
CA SER A 268 24.10 6.02 3.39
C SER A 268 23.86 4.60 3.89
N PHE A 269 22.62 4.14 3.76
CA PHE A 269 22.18 2.81 4.17
C PHE A 269 21.79 2.01 2.93
N VAL A 270 22.34 0.82 2.79
CA VAL A 270 21.92 -0.12 1.74
C VAL A 270 20.75 -0.93 2.26
N MET A 271 19.57 -0.68 1.70
CA MET A 271 18.34 -1.38 2.02
C MET A 271 18.16 -2.57 1.07
N LYS A 272 18.01 -3.76 1.62
CA LYS A 272 17.80 -5.00 0.85
C LYS A 272 16.43 -5.57 1.18
N PHE A 273 15.72 -6.04 0.16
CA PHE A 273 14.43 -6.68 0.36
C PHE A 273 14.60 -8.11 0.85
N ASN A 274 13.96 -8.44 1.97
CA ASN A 274 13.85 -9.79 2.48
C ASN A 274 12.53 -10.41 2.00
N PRO A 275 12.54 -11.35 1.03
CA PRO A 275 11.31 -11.88 0.44
C PRO A 275 10.52 -12.80 1.37
N VAL A 276 11.15 -13.32 2.43
CA VAL A 276 10.49 -14.17 3.44
C VAL A 276 9.75 -13.31 4.45
N LYS A 277 10.42 -12.27 4.97
CA LYS A 277 9.81 -11.32 5.93
C LYS A 277 8.93 -10.27 5.25
N LYS A 278 9.06 -10.09 3.93
CA LYS A 278 8.38 -9.08 3.11
C LYS A 278 8.65 -7.64 3.60
N VAL A 279 9.92 -7.32 3.89
CA VAL A 279 10.38 -6.00 4.36
C VAL A 279 11.70 -5.61 3.72
N TYR A 280 11.96 -4.30 3.58
CA TYR A 280 13.30 -3.79 3.34
C TYR A 280 14.03 -3.65 4.68
N GLU A 281 15.23 -4.21 4.77
CA GLU A 281 16.07 -4.13 5.96
C GLU A 281 17.51 -3.75 5.57
N THR A 282 18.19 -3.05 6.48
CA THR A 282 19.62 -2.78 6.34
C THR A 282 20.43 -3.80 7.13
N THR A 283 21.60 -4.17 6.62
CA THR A 283 22.57 -5.00 7.36
C THR A 283 23.46 -4.17 8.28
N SER A 284 23.41 -2.83 8.18
CA SER A 284 24.18 -1.91 9.02
C SER A 284 23.31 -1.46 10.19
N SER A 285 23.69 -1.75 11.44
CA SER A 285 22.95 -1.18 12.57
C SER A 285 23.24 0.32 12.67
N PHE A 286 22.22 1.11 13.01
CA PHE A 286 22.40 2.53 13.33
C PHE A 286 23.35 2.73 14.53
N ALA A 287 23.44 1.74 15.41
CA ALA A 287 24.29 1.74 16.60
C ALA A 287 25.74 1.25 16.38
N ALA A 288 26.11 0.75 15.21
CA ALA A 288 27.47 0.22 14.93
C ALA A 288 28.33 1.16 14.05
N LEU A 289 27.99 2.44 13.97
CA LEU A 289 28.75 3.46 13.22
C LEU A 289 29.00 4.73 14.03
#